data_AF-A0A1C2GSJ2-F1
#
_entry.id   AF-A0A1C2GSJ2-F1
#
_cell.length_a   1.000
_cell.length_b   1.000
_cell.length_c   1.000
_cell.angle_alpha   90.00
_cell.angle_beta   90.00
_cell.angle_gamma   90.00
#
_symmetry.space_group_name_H-M   'P 1'
#
loop_
_entity.id
_entity.type
_entity.pdbx_description
1 polymer ?
#
loop_
_entity_poly.entity_id
_entity_poly.type
_entity_poly.pdbx_seq_one_letter_code
_entity_poly.pdbx_strand_id
1 'polypeptide(L)'
;MHPEIETAMKHAFEGYLEPNDLAKINAEKLVNHLSNKGLYQPRMLNTTWTGGFSIFLTQNDWQFHMQANNEGRIVYIIFKGSEQMDCGSLSYDEYMPILVYYLNTIKMAA
;
A
#
# COMPACT_ATOMS: atom_id res chain seq x y z
N MET A 1 -11.46 5.94 9.73
CA MET A 1 -10.37 4.96 9.85
C MET A 1 -10.87 3.64 9.30
N HIS A 2 -10.20 3.10 8.28
CA HIS A 2 -10.58 1.83 7.66
C HIS A 2 -10.36 0.65 8.64
N PRO A 3 -11.26 -0.36 8.72
CA PRO A 3 -11.13 -1.48 9.67
C PRO A 3 -9.81 -2.25 9.62
N GLU A 4 -9.18 -2.35 8.44
CA GLU A 4 -7.85 -2.96 8.30
C GLU A 4 -6.74 -2.17 9.01
N ILE A 5 -6.82 -0.84 9.05
CA ILE A 5 -5.82 -0.01 9.75
C ILE A 5 -5.95 -0.25 11.25
N GLU A 6 -7.18 -0.27 11.76
CA GLU A 6 -7.44 -0.59 13.17
C GLU A 6 -6.94 -1.99 13.52
N THR A 7 -7.14 -2.96 12.63
CA THR A 7 -6.68 -4.33 12.82
C THR A 7 -5.15 -4.41 12.83
N ALA A 8 -4.47 -3.76 11.89
CA ALA A 8 -3.01 -3.71 11.84
C ALA A 8 -2.41 -3.04 13.09
N MET A 9 -3.07 -2.01 13.63
CA MET A 9 -2.63 -1.34 14.85
C MET A 9 -2.84 -2.19 16.11
N LYS A 10 -3.93 -2.98 16.20
CA LYS A 10 -4.18 -3.88 17.34
C LYS A 10 -3.16 -5.01 17.46
N HIS A 11 -2.51 -5.36 16.35
CA HIS A 11 -1.49 -6.40 16.26
C HIS A 11 -0.07 -5.83 16.10
N ALA A 12 0.17 -4.60 16.58
CA ALA A 12 1.51 -4.03 16.57
C ALA A 12 2.48 -4.90 17.39
N PHE A 13 3.67 -5.13 16.84
CA PHE A 13 4.72 -5.91 17.50
C PHE A 13 5.51 -5.03 18.47
N GLU A 14 5.92 -5.60 19.60
CA GLU A 14 6.78 -4.92 20.56
C GLU A 14 8.10 -4.48 19.90
N GLY A 15 8.51 -3.24 20.13
CA GLY A 15 9.71 -2.65 19.53
C GLY A 15 9.52 -2.01 18.15
N TYR A 16 8.32 -2.08 17.56
CA TYR A 16 8.02 -1.34 16.33
C TYR A 16 7.70 0.12 16.67
N LEU A 17 8.13 1.05 15.82
CA LEU A 17 7.68 2.42 15.93
C LEU A 17 6.19 2.52 15.57
N GLU A 18 5.44 3.33 16.31
CA GLU A 18 4.03 3.56 16.00
C GLU A 18 3.87 4.36 14.69
N PRO A 19 2.89 3.99 13.84
CA PRO A 19 2.53 4.81 12.70
C PRO A 19 2.03 6.19 13.16
N ASN A 20 2.58 7.27 12.61
CA ASN A 20 2.08 8.62 12.87
C ASN A 20 0.86 8.96 12.00
N ASP A 21 0.30 10.15 12.18
CA ASP A 21 -0.92 10.55 11.48
C ASP A 21 -0.74 10.65 9.96
N LEU A 22 0.44 11.04 9.48
CA LEU A 22 0.74 11.06 8.04
C LEU A 22 0.69 9.64 7.44
N ALA A 23 1.32 8.67 8.10
CA ALA A 23 1.30 7.28 7.68
C ALA A 23 -0.12 6.70 7.70
N LYS A 24 -0.90 6.99 8.76
CA LYS A 24 -2.31 6.56 8.87
C LYS A 24 -3.18 7.12 7.76
N ILE A 25 -3.09 8.43 7.50
CA ILE A 25 -3.87 9.11 6.45
C ILE A 25 -3.51 8.55 5.08
N ASN A 26 -2.22 8.40 4.77
CA ASN A 26 -1.78 7.88 3.48
C ASN A 26 -2.19 6.41 3.28
N ALA A 27 -2.07 5.58 4.31
CA ALA A 27 -2.55 4.21 4.28
C ALA A 27 -4.07 4.14 4.08
N GLU A 28 -4.84 4.99 4.76
CA GLU A 28 -6.30 5.04 4.63
C GLU A 28 -6.71 5.45 3.21
N LYS A 29 -6.05 6.45 2.63
CA LYS A 29 -6.29 6.87 1.25
C LYS A 29 -5.99 5.74 0.26
N LEU A 30 -4.84 5.05 0.39
CA LEU A 30 -4.46 3.93 -0.47
C LEU A 30 -5.47 2.78 -0.37
N VAL A 31 -5.82 2.35 0.85
CA VAL A 31 -6.75 1.23 1.03
C VAL A 31 -8.14 1.59 0.55
N ASN A 32 -8.64 2.79 0.83
CA ASN A 32 -9.92 3.25 0.29
C ASN A 32 -9.92 3.27 -1.24
N HIS A 33 -8.82 3.69 -1.87
CA HIS A 33 -8.69 3.66 -3.33
C HIS A 33 -8.78 2.24 -3.89
N LEU A 34 -8.09 1.29 -3.28
CA LEU A 34 -8.08 -0.12 -3.69
C LEU A 34 -9.45 -0.77 -3.45
N SER A 35 -10.06 -0.54 -2.28
CA SER A 35 -11.41 -1.00 -1.95
C SER A 35 -12.45 -0.48 -2.93
N ASN A 36 -12.41 0.81 -3.28
CA ASN A 36 -13.33 1.43 -4.26
C ASN A 36 -13.16 0.85 -5.67
N LYS A 37 -11.98 0.32 -6.01
CA LYS A 37 -11.73 -0.41 -7.27
C LYS A 37 -12.12 -1.89 -7.21
N GLY A 38 -12.61 -2.39 -6.08
CA GLY A 38 -12.95 -3.80 -5.87
C GLY A 38 -11.74 -4.70 -5.64
N LEU A 39 -10.59 -4.13 -5.25
CA LEU A 39 -9.30 -4.83 -5.06
C LEU A 39 -8.96 -5.05 -3.58
N TYR A 40 -9.96 -4.96 -2.70
CA TYR A 40 -9.78 -5.21 -1.28
C TYR A 40 -9.35 -6.66 -1.03
N GLN A 41 -8.33 -6.85 -0.19
CA GLN A 41 -7.85 -8.16 0.25
C GLN A 41 -7.74 -8.17 1.78
N PRO A 42 -8.24 -9.22 2.47
CA PRO A 42 -8.06 -9.36 3.90
C PRO A 42 -6.57 -9.34 4.27
N ARG A 43 -6.21 -8.63 5.35
CA ARG A 43 -4.83 -8.58 5.85
C ARG A 43 -3.80 -8.02 4.85
N MET A 44 -4.24 -7.17 3.92
CA MET A 44 -3.34 -6.47 3.00
C MET A 44 -2.42 -5.47 3.70
N LEU A 45 -2.69 -5.13 4.97
CA LEU A 45 -1.98 -4.15 5.78
C LEU A 45 -1.22 -4.83 6.93
N ASN A 46 0.02 -4.41 7.13
CA ASN A 46 0.79 -4.72 8.34
C ASN A 46 1.55 -3.48 8.82
N THR A 47 1.83 -3.39 10.12
CA THR A 47 2.73 -2.37 10.66
C THR A 47 4.18 -2.68 10.29
N THR A 48 5.00 -1.63 10.15
CA THR A 48 6.42 -1.75 9.81
C THR A 48 7.29 -1.34 10.97
N TRP A 49 8.49 -1.94 11.09
CA TRP A 49 9.42 -1.68 12.19
C TRP A 49 9.86 -0.20 12.26
N THR A 50 9.97 0.47 11.10
CA THR A 50 10.31 1.90 10.98
C THR A 50 9.14 2.84 11.30
N GLY A 51 7.96 2.31 11.60
CA GLY A 51 6.75 3.09 11.76
C GLY A 51 6.12 3.42 10.41
N GLY A 52 4.86 3.04 10.30
CA GLY A 52 4.06 3.11 9.08
C GLY A 52 3.38 1.79 8.76
N PHE A 53 2.83 1.71 7.55
CA PHE A 53 2.02 0.59 7.11
C PHE A 53 2.52 0.03 5.78
N SER A 54 2.90 -1.24 5.76
CA SER A 54 3.12 -1.98 4.51
C SER A 54 1.78 -2.45 3.96
N ILE A 55 1.55 -2.21 2.68
CA ILE A 55 0.37 -2.63 1.93
C ILE A 55 0.84 -3.57 0.83
N PHE A 56 0.30 -4.78 0.81
CA PHE A 56 0.59 -5.78 -0.21
C PHE A 56 -0.68 -6.11 -1.00
N LEU A 57 -0.60 -6.02 -2.32
CA LEU A 57 -1.68 -6.36 -3.23
C LEU A 57 -1.16 -7.25 -4.34
N THR A 58 -1.83 -8.38 -4.58
CA THR A 58 -1.56 -9.25 -5.72
C THR A 58 -2.78 -9.32 -6.62
N GLN A 59 -2.59 -9.20 -7.93
CA GLN A 59 -3.68 -9.32 -8.89
C GLN A 59 -3.14 -9.95 -10.18
N ASN A 60 -3.61 -11.16 -10.49
CA ASN A 60 -3.07 -11.98 -11.57
C ASN A 60 -1.55 -12.20 -11.39
N ASP A 61 -0.74 -11.86 -12.40
CA ASP A 61 0.72 -11.89 -12.36
C ASP A 61 1.34 -10.62 -11.75
N TRP A 62 0.55 -9.64 -11.31
CA TRP A 62 1.04 -8.39 -10.75
C TRP A 62 1.15 -8.44 -9.23
N GLN A 63 2.21 -7.84 -8.70
CA GLN A 63 2.44 -7.65 -7.26
C GLN A 63 2.78 -6.20 -6.97
N PHE A 64 2.10 -5.61 -6.00
CA PHE A 64 2.31 -4.24 -5.54
C PHE A 64 2.74 -4.29 -4.08
N HIS A 65 3.98 -3.91 -3.84
CA HIS A 65 4.54 -3.76 -2.50
C HIS A 65 4.60 -2.26 -2.23
N MET A 66 3.83 -1.78 -1.26
CA MET A 66 3.75 -0.37 -0.92
C MET A 66 3.99 -0.20 0.57
N GLN A 67 4.51 0.94 0.98
CA GLN A 67 4.59 1.34 2.38
C GLN A 67 4.25 2.82 2.50
N ALA A 68 3.21 3.12 3.27
CA ALA A 68 2.98 4.47 3.77
C ALA A 68 3.83 4.67 5.04
N ASN A 69 4.94 5.40 4.92
CA ASN A 69 5.90 5.56 6.00
C ASN A 69 5.63 6.81 6.87
N ASN A 70 6.29 6.88 8.02
CA ASN A 70 6.18 8.02 8.94
C ASN A 70 6.75 9.34 8.40
N GLU A 71 7.49 9.33 7.29
CA GLU A 71 7.96 10.54 6.60
C GLU A 71 6.91 11.13 5.65
N GLY A 72 5.72 10.51 5.58
CA GLY A 72 4.64 10.93 4.68
C GLY A 72 4.86 10.52 3.23
N ARG A 73 5.81 9.61 2.95
CA ARG A 73 6.08 9.07 1.62
C ARG A 73 5.42 7.71 1.42
N ILE A 74 5.14 7.40 0.16
CA ILE A 74 4.82 6.05 -0.31
C ILE A 74 6.09 5.46 -0.93
N VAL A 75 6.69 4.50 -0.24
CA VAL A 75 7.75 3.66 -0.80
C VAL A 75 7.09 2.50 -1.53
N TYR A 76 7.50 2.21 -2.76
CA TYR A 76 6.83 1.17 -3.55
C TYR A 76 7.78 0.40 -4.45
N ILE A 77 7.39 -0.84 -4.76
CA ILE A 77 7.95 -1.68 -5.81
C ILE A 77 6.78 -2.42 -6.48
N ILE A 78 6.77 -2.45 -7.81
CA ILE A 78 5.76 -3.12 -8.62
C ILE A 78 6.43 -4.21 -9.44
N PHE A 79 5.88 -5.42 -9.40
CA PHE A 79 6.35 -6.56 -10.17
C PHE A 79 5.27 -7.08 -11.12
N LYS A 80 5.72 -7.65 -12.24
CA LYS A 80 4.92 -8.53 -13.11
C LYS A 80 5.66 -9.86 -13.25
N GLY A 81 5.09 -10.93 -12.69
CA GLY A 81 5.81 -12.18 -12.47
C GLY A 81 7.04 -11.94 -11.58
N SER A 82 8.22 -12.19 -12.14
CA SER A 82 9.53 -11.96 -11.49
C SER A 82 10.23 -10.67 -11.95
N GLU A 83 9.63 -9.90 -12.88
CA GLU A 83 10.23 -8.69 -13.43
C GLU A 83 9.81 -7.47 -12.59
N GLN A 84 10.78 -6.66 -12.17
CA GLN A 84 10.52 -5.39 -11.52
C GLN A 84 10.13 -4.35 -12.58
N MET A 85 8.90 -3.87 -12.52
CA MET A 85 8.35 -2.92 -13.49
C MET A 85 8.63 -1.47 -13.09
N ASP A 86 8.55 -1.15 -11.79
CA ASP A 86 8.78 0.19 -11.26
C ASP A 86 9.10 0.13 -9.76
N CYS A 87 9.82 1.13 -9.27
CA CYS A 87 10.07 1.33 -7.85
C CYS A 87 10.36 2.79 -7.54
N GLY A 88 10.02 3.22 -6.33
CA GLY A 88 10.32 4.59 -5.92
C GLY A 88 9.91 4.92 -4.50
N SER A 89 10.07 6.20 -4.17
CA SER A 89 9.62 6.81 -2.92
C SER A 89 9.11 8.20 -3.24
N LEU A 90 7.82 8.43 -3.12
CA LEU A 90 7.13 9.65 -3.57
C LEU A 90 6.11 10.12 -2.54
N SER A 91 5.61 11.35 -2.64
CA SER A 91 4.41 11.73 -1.89
C SER A 91 3.19 10.94 -2.41
N TYR A 92 2.10 10.91 -1.63
CA TYR A 92 0.87 10.24 -2.02
C TYR A 92 0.34 10.75 -3.38
N ASP A 93 0.28 12.07 -3.56
CA ASP A 93 -0.30 12.67 -4.77
C ASP A 93 0.56 12.39 -6.03
N GLU A 94 1.88 12.27 -5.87
CA GLU A 94 2.80 11.88 -6.94
C GLU A 94 2.72 10.38 -7.28
N TYR A 95 2.51 9.53 -6.27
CA TYR A 95 2.40 8.08 -6.48
C TYR A 95 1.07 7.67 -7.11
N MET A 96 -0.03 8.36 -6.81
CA MET A 96 -1.36 7.95 -7.26
C MET A 96 -1.52 7.78 -8.79
N PRO A 97 -1.00 8.69 -9.64
CA PRO A 97 -1.00 8.48 -11.09
C PRO A 97 -0.32 7.19 -11.53
N ILE A 98 0.79 6.82 -10.87
CA ILE A 98 1.55 5.58 -11.15
C ILE A 98 0.71 4.36 -10.78
N LEU A 99 0.16 4.35 -9.57
CA LEU A 99 -0.71 3.27 -9.12
C LEU A 99 -1.90 3.09 -10.07
N VAL A 100 -2.57 4.19 -10.45
CA VAL A 100 -3.72 4.14 -11.37
C VAL A 100 -3.32 3.62 -12.75
N TYR A 101 -2.18 4.06 -13.29
CA TYR A 101 -1.66 3.56 -14.55
C TYR A 101 -1.54 2.03 -14.53
N TYR A 102 -0.81 1.47 -13.56
CA TYR A 102 -0.61 0.03 -13.47
C TYR A 102 -1.91 -0.73 -13.20
N LEU A 103 -2.77 -0.27 -12.28
CA LEU A 103 -4.05 -0.94 -12.03
C LEU A 103 -4.97 -0.95 -13.26
N ASN A 104 -4.88 0.06 -14.13
CA ASN A 104 -5.63 0.08 -15.39
C ASN A 104 -5.03 -0.87 -16.44
N THR A 105 -3.71 -1.09 -16.45
CA THR A 105 -3.07 -2.06 -17.36
C THR A 105 -3.54 -3.51 -17.10
N ILE A 106 -3.91 -3.82 -15.85
CA ILE A 106 -4.41 -5.15 -15.46
C ILE A 106 -5.78 -5.44 -16.11
N LYS A 107 -6.63 -4.42 -16.32
CA LYS A 107 -8.01 -4.58 -16.82
C LYS A 107 -8.12 -4.84 -18.32
N MET A 108 -7.01 -4.94 -19.07
CA MET A 108 -7.03 -5.22 -20.51
C MET A 108 -6.68 -6.68 -20.88
N ALA A 109 -6.64 -7.58 -19.91
CA ALA A 109 -6.33 -9.01 -20.13
C ALA A 109 -7.52 -9.96 -19.88
N ALA A 110 -8.77 -9.46 -19.99
CA ALA A 110 -9.99 -10.26 -19.87
C ALA A 110 -10.71 -10.39 -21.22
#